data_AF-X0WXE0-F1
#
_entry.id   AF-X0WXE0-F1
#
_cell.length_a   1.000
_cell.length_b   1.000
_cell.length_c   1.000
_cell.angle_alpha   90.00
_cell.angle_beta   90.00
_cell.angle_gamma   90.00
#
_symmetry.space_group_name_H-M   'P 1'
#
loop_
_entity.id
_entity.type
_entity.pdbx_description
1 polymer ?
#
loop_
_entity_poly.entity_id
_entity_poly.type
_entity_poly.pdbx_seq_one_letter_code
_entity_poly.pdbx_strand_id
1 'polypeptide(L)' 'LYFAGEILDLDGPSGGYNLQECWSTGYLAGESAAK' A
#
# COMPACT_ATOMS: atom_id res chain seq x y z
N LEU A 1 5.59 10.72 8.80
CA LEU A 1 5.52 10.58 7.32
C LEU A 1 5.19 9.12 7.05
N TYR A 2 4.17 8.86 6.23
CA TYR A 2 3.73 7.51 5.88
C TYR A 2 3.93 7.30 4.38
N PHE A 3 4.26 6.07 4.01
CA PHE A 3 4.40 5.61 2.63
C PHE A 3 3.40 4.48 2.36
N ALA A 4 2.98 4.33 1.12
CA ALA A 4 2.04 3.31 0.68
C ALA A 4 2.25 2.98 -0.79
N GLY A 5 1.87 1.77 -1.19
CA GLY A 5 2.03 1.24 -2.54
C GLY A 5 3.48 0.94 -2.91
N GLU A 6 3.73 0.86 -4.21
CA GLU A 6 4.97 0.37 -4.85
C GLU A 6 6.26 1.16 -4.52
N ILE A 7 6.17 2.27 -3.78
CA ILE A 7 7.36 2.91 -3.19
C ILE A 7 7.96 2.10 -2.03
N LEU A 8 7.17 1.19 -1.45
CA LEU A 8 7.60 0.22 -0.45
C LEU A 8 8.35 -0.93 -1.13
N ASP A 9 9.31 -1.53 -0.44
CA ASP A 9 10.04 -2.72 -0.93
C ASP A 9 9.18 -3.98 -0.77
N LEU A 10 8.09 -4.02 -1.54
CA LEU A 10 7.11 -5.09 -1.63
C LEU A 10 6.83 -5.35 -3.10
N ASP A 11 6.80 -6.62 -3.47
CA ASP A 11 6.40 -7.04 -4.81
C ASP A 11 5.55 -8.30 -4.74
N GLY A 12 4.65 -8.42 -5.70
CA GLY A 12 3.69 -9.51 -5.82
C GLY A 12 3.63 -9.99 -7.28
N PRO A 13 3.24 -11.25 -7.51
CA PRO A 13 3.11 -11.76 -8.85
C PRO A 13 2.06 -10.97 -9.66
N SER A 14 2.15 -11.03 -10.98
CA SER A 14 1.09 -10.52 -11.85
C SER A 14 -0.25 -11.16 -11.51
N GLY A 15 -1.37 -10.46 -11.76
CA GLY A 15 -2.71 -10.92 -11.38
C GLY A 15 -3.40 -10.04 -10.34
N GLY A 16 -2.89 -8.83 -10.10
CA GLY A 16 -3.55 -7.83 -9.25
C GLY A 16 -3.06 -7.80 -7.80
N TYR A 17 -2.01 -8.56 -7.44
CA TYR A 17 -1.44 -8.54 -6.10
C TYR A 17 -0.86 -7.18 -5.72
N ASN A 18 -0.13 -6.52 -6.62
CA ASN A 18 0.38 -5.16 -6.37
C ASN A 18 -0.76 -4.13 -6.27
N LEU A 19 -1.88 -4.34 -6.98
CA LEU A 19 -3.07 -3.48 -6.79
C LEU A 19 -3.67 -3.68 -5.40
N GLN A 20 -3.84 -4.93 -4.97
CA GLN A 20 -4.34 -5.25 -3.62
C GLN A 20 -3.43 -4.68 -2.53
N GLU A 21 -2.11 -4.78 -2.69
CA GLU A 21 -1.10 -4.18 -1.83
C GLU A 21 -1.30 -2.67 -1.75
N CYS A 22 -1.31 -1.96 -2.89
CA CYS A 22 -1.49 -0.50 -2.94
C CYS A 22 -2.77 -0.04 -2.22
N TRP A 23 -3.90 -0.74 -2.38
CA TRP A 23 -5.15 -0.38 -1.70
C TRP A 23 -5.08 -0.61 -0.19
N SER A 24 -4.50 -1.74 0.23
CA SER A 24 -4.42 -2.10 1.64
C SER A 24 -3.47 -1.18 2.40
N THR A 25 -2.27 -0.94 1.84
CA THR A 25 -1.27 -0.05 2.44
C THR A 25 -1.73 1.41 2.39
N GLY A 26 -2.38 1.84 1.29
CA GLY A 26 -2.97 3.17 1.16
C GLY A 26 -4.06 3.47 2.20
N TYR A 27 -4.98 2.52 2.43
CA TYR A 27 -6.01 2.65 3.46
C TYR A 27 -5.40 2.82 4.86
N LEU A 28 -4.46 1.95 5.23
CA LEU A 28 -3.81 1.98 6.54
C LEU A 28 -2.99 3.26 6.75
N ALA A 29 -2.23 3.69 5.74
CA ALA A 29 -1.46 4.92 5.80
C ALA A 29 -2.38 6.15 5.95
N GLY A 30 -3.50 6.19 5.22
CA GLY A 30 -4.51 7.24 5.34
C GLY A 30 -5.16 7.29 6.72
N GLU A 31 -5.59 6.15 7.25
CA GLU A 31 -6.15 6.05 8.60
C GLU A 31 -5.14 6.49 9.67
N SER A 32 -3.88 6.05 9.54
CA SER A 32 -2.81 6.38 10.49
C SER A 32 -2.35 7.83 10.42
N ALA A 33 -2.48 8.46 9.25
CA ALA A 33 -2.19 9.88 9.06
C ALA A 33 -3.32 10.79 9.57
N ALA A 34 -4.55 10.28 9.65
CA ALA A 34 -5.73 11.03 10.09
C ALA A 34 -6.01 10.90 11.60
N LYS A 35 -5.31 10.00 12.31
CA LYS A 35 -5.28 9.95 13.78
C LYS A 35 -4.40 11.06 14.34
#